data_AF-A0A8J3NS18-F1
#
_entry.id   AF-A0A8J3NS18-F1
#
_cell.length_a   1.000
_cell.length_b   1.000
_cell.length_c   1.000
_cell.angle_alpha   90.00
_cell.angle_beta   90.00
_cell.angle_gamma   90.00
#
_symmetry.space_group_name_H-M   'P 1'
#
loop_
_entity.id
_entity.type
_entity.pdbx_description
1 polymer ?
#
loop_
_entity_poly.entity_id
_entity_poly.type
_entity_poly.pdbx_seq_one_letter_code
_entity_poly.pdbx_strand_id
1 'polypeptide(L)'
;MLRFPVAQHGSETQEGCASGYRYPDAVTDVRTELAAATRRYRKTEADHEEARRGAIAAALAALRAGVGPAEVERLSPFTGAYLRKLAREEGIPPAPPGPKRSV
;
A
#
# COMPACT_ATOMS: atom_id res chain seq x y z
N MET A 1 -30.75 -10.34 -30.08
CA MET A 1 -30.23 -11.72 -30.02
C MET A 1 -29.74 -12.10 -31.41
N LEU A 2 -28.44 -12.18 -31.65
CA LEU A 2 -27.87 -12.61 -32.93
C LEU A 2 -26.98 -13.83 -32.67
N ARG A 3 -27.47 -15.01 -33.08
CA ARG A 3 -26.76 -16.29 -33.07
C ARG A 3 -26.12 -16.48 -34.45
N PHE A 4 -24.80 -16.60 -34.49
CA PHE A 4 -24.07 -17.01 -35.70
C PHE A 4 -23.89 -18.54 -35.69
N PRO A 5 -24.13 -19.23 -36.82
CA PRO A 5 -24.03 -20.69 -36.88
C PRO A 5 -22.57 -21.16 -36.94
N VAL A 6 -22.34 -22.24 -36.22
CA VAL A 6 -21.15 -23.09 -36.22
C VAL A 6 -20.89 -23.64 -37.62
N ALA A 7 -19.65 -23.52 -38.10
CA ALA A 7 -19.11 -24.38 -39.14
C ALA A 7 -18.19 -25.42 -38.48
N GLN A 8 -18.62 -26.69 -38.48
CA GLN A 8 -17.78 -27.83 -38.20
C GLN A 8 -17.33 -28.48 -39.51
N HIS A 9 -16.11 -29.04 -39.47
CA HIS A 9 -15.63 -30.28 -40.09
C HIS A 9 -14.45 -30.21 -41.06
N GLY A 10 -13.46 -31.04 -40.71
CA GLY A 10 -12.50 -31.71 -41.60
C GLY A 10 -11.09 -31.14 -41.48
N SER A 11 -10.05 -31.90 -41.17
CA SER A 11 -9.87 -33.35 -41.19
C SER A 11 -8.57 -33.72 -40.47
N GLU A 12 -8.60 -34.84 -39.75
CA GLU A 12 -7.47 -35.50 -39.10
C GLU A 12 -6.39 -35.94 -40.10
N THR A 13 -5.12 -35.92 -39.65
CA THR A 13 -4.07 -36.93 -39.97
C THR A 13 -2.89 -36.62 -39.04
N GLN A 14 -2.85 -37.27 -37.88
CA GLN A 14 -2.08 -38.47 -37.55
C GLN A 14 -0.58 -38.23 -37.31
N GLU A 15 -0.15 -38.75 -36.15
CA GLU A 15 1.16 -39.32 -35.88
C GLU A 15 2.35 -38.36 -35.70
N GLY A 16 2.46 -37.91 -34.46
CA GLY A 16 3.75 -37.66 -33.83
C GLY A 16 3.71 -38.16 -32.39
N CYS A 17 3.94 -39.46 -32.18
CA CYS A 17 4.34 -40.01 -30.89
C CYS A 17 5.75 -39.50 -30.54
N ALA A 18 5.88 -38.19 -30.27
CA ALA A 18 7.04 -37.61 -29.65
C ALA A 18 6.64 -37.28 -28.20
N SER A 19 6.63 -38.32 -27.36
CA SER A 19 6.76 -38.16 -25.91
C SER A 19 8.17 -37.67 -25.59
N GLY A 20 8.54 -36.50 -26.09
CA GLY A 20 9.60 -35.71 -25.52
C GLY A 20 9.06 -35.18 -24.21
N TYR A 21 9.71 -35.51 -23.10
CA TYR A 21 9.39 -34.98 -21.77
C TYR A 21 9.17 -33.47 -21.87
N ARG A 22 7.90 -33.04 -21.89
CA ARG A 22 7.52 -31.67 -21.60
C ARG A 22 7.80 -31.52 -20.12
N TYR A 23 9.05 -31.20 -19.79
CA TYR A 23 9.35 -30.59 -18.49
C TYR A 23 8.34 -29.46 -18.35
N PRO A 24 7.55 -29.44 -17.28
CA PRO A 24 6.44 -28.53 -17.22
C PRO A 24 6.99 -27.11 -17.31
N ASP A 25 6.50 -26.34 -18.28
CA ASP A 25 6.45 -24.87 -18.30
C ASP A 25 5.76 -24.30 -17.02
N ALA A 26 5.57 -25.09 -15.96
CA ALA A 26 4.81 -24.80 -14.75
C ALA A 26 5.67 -24.86 -13.48
N VAL A 27 6.95 -24.51 -13.60
CA VAL A 27 7.68 -23.87 -12.50
C VAL A 27 8.32 -22.65 -13.12
N THR A 28 7.59 -21.53 -13.19
CA THR A 28 8.24 -20.23 -13.30
C THR A 28 9.39 -20.25 -12.29
N ASP A 29 10.63 -20.04 -12.75
CA ASP A 29 11.83 -20.21 -11.93
C ASP A 29 11.57 -19.60 -10.54
N VAL A 30 11.68 -20.42 -9.49
CA VAL A 30 11.34 -20.03 -8.11
C VAL A 30 12.10 -18.75 -7.72
N ARG A 31 13.31 -18.55 -8.26
CA ARG A 31 14.09 -17.33 -8.03
C ARG A 31 13.45 -16.11 -8.71
N THR A 32 12.91 -16.28 -9.90
CA THR A 32 12.17 -15.24 -10.65
C THR A 32 10.89 -14.85 -9.92
N GLU A 33 10.11 -15.81 -9.43
CA GLU A 33 8.91 -15.54 -8.62
C GLU A 33 9.24 -14.82 -7.31
N LEU A 34 10.27 -15.29 -6.59
CA LEU A 34 10.76 -14.63 -5.39
C LEU A 34 11.23 -13.19 -5.66
N ALA A 35 11.94 -12.97 -6.76
CA ALA A 35 12.36 -11.64 -7.17
C ALA A 35 11.16 -10.74 -7.49
N ALA A 36 10.13 -11.25 -8.16
CA ALA A 36 8.91 -10.52 -8.45
C ALA A 36 8.10 -10.18 -7.17
N ALA A 37 7.97 -11.13 -6.24
CA ALA A 37 7.37 -10.91 -4.93
C ALA A 37 8.13 -9.84 -4.13
N THR A 38 9.46 -9.92 -4.10
CA THR A 38 10.31 -8.95 -3.39
C THR A 38 10.21 -7.54 -3.97
N ARG A 39 10.13 -7.40 -5.31
CA ARG A 39 9.92 -6.10 -5.96
C ARG A 39 8.57 -5.49 -5.55
N ARG A 40 7.51 -6.29 -5.53
CA ARG A 40 6.17 -5.84 -5.07
C ARG A 40 6.20 -5.39 -3.61
N TYR A 41 6.81 -6.19 -2.74
CA TYR A 41 6.98 -5.84 -1.32
C TYR A 41 7.70 -4.49 -1.16
N ARG A 42 8.87 -4.32 -1.79
CA ARG A 42 9.63 -3.07 -1.73
C ARG A 42 8.84 -1.87 -2.25
N LYS A 43 8.05 -2.06 -3.31
CA LYS A 43 7.17 -1.01 -3.82
C LYS A 43 6.12 -0.63 -2.77
N THR A 44 5.45 -1.60 -2.16
CA THR A 44 4.47 -1.32 -1.11
C THR A 44 5.10 -0.61 0.09
N GLU A 45 6.29 -1.01 0.52
CA GLU A 45 7.03 -0.31 1.59
C GLU A 45 7.34 1.14 1.21
N ALA A 46 7.76 1.39 -0.04
CA ALA A 46 8.01 2.74 -0.53
C ALA A 46 6.73 3.60 -0.54
N ASP A 47 5.63 3.04 -1.07
CA ASP A 47 4.33 3.70 -1.11
C ASP A 47 3.80 3.96 0.31
N HIS A 48 4.01 3.03 1.26
CA HIS A 48 3.66 3.19 2.67
C HIS A 48 4.48 4.30 3.34
N GLU A 49 5.79 4.34 3.11
CA GLU A 49 6.68 5.35 3.68
C GLU A 49 6.35 6.74 3.13
N GLU A 50 5.97 6.85 1.85
CA GLU A 50 5.43 8.08 1.28
C GLU A 50 4.13 8.52 1.94
N ALA A 51 3.17 7.61 2.09
CA ALA A 51 1.92 7.89 2.79
C ALA A 51 2.16 8.31 4.26
N ARG A 52 3.12 7.67 4.94
CA ARG A 52 3.54 8.01 6.31
C ARG A 52 4.09 9.42 6.39
N ARG A 53 4.98 9.82 5.47
CA ARG A 53 5.49 11.20 5.39
C ARG A 53 4.37 12.21 5.12
N GLY A 54 3.44 11.88 4.22
CA GLY A 54 2.26 12.70 3.95
C GLY A 54 1.39 12.91 5.20
N ALA A 55 1.14 11.86 5.97
CA ALA A 55 0.40 11.94 7.22
C ALA A 55 1.11 12.82 8.27
N ILE A 56 2.44 12.73 8.39
CA ILE A 56 3.23 13.58 9.29
C ILE A 56 3.12 15.05 8.87
N ALA A 57 3.28 15.35 7.58
CA ALA A 57 3.18 16.71 7.06
C ALA A 57 1.80 17.31 7.33
N ALA A 58 0.72 16.55 7.12
CA ALA A 58 -0.64 16.96 7.42
C ALA A 58 -0.86 17.20 8.93
N ALA A 59 -0.34 16.32 9.78
CA ALA A 59 -0.42 16.48 11.23
C ALA A 59 0.30 17.76 11.72
N LEU A 60 1.51 18.02 11.19
CA LEU A 60 2.25 19.24 11.50
C LEU A 60 1.53 20.50 11.01
N ALA A 61 0.93 20.46 9.82
CA ALA A 61 0.12 21.57 9.30
C ALA A 61 -1.09 21.86 10.20
N ALA A 62 -1.79 20.82 10.68
CA ALA A 62 -2.89 20.96 11.63
C ALA A 62 -2.44 21.58 12.96
N LEU A 63 -1.30 21.14 13.50
CA LEU A 63 -0.72 21.71 14.72
C LEU A 63 -0.33 23.18 14.53
N ARG A 64 0.27 23.55 13.39
CA ARG A 64 0.57 24.95 13.03
C ARG A 64 -0.68 25.81 12.91
N ALA A 65 -1.78 25.23 12.43
CA ALA A 65 -3.08 25.89 12.37
C ALA A 65 -3.77 26.01 13.75
N GLY A 66 -3.14 25.56 14.83
CA GLY A 66 -3.68 25.65 16.19
C GLY A 66 -4.62 24.51 16.58
N VAL A 67 -4.75 23.46 15.76
CA VAL A 67 -5.50 22.26 16.14
C VAL A 67 -4.78 21.59 17.32
N GLY A 68 -5.50 21.31 18.39
CA GLY A 68 -4.94 20.73 19.61
C GLY A 68 -4.35 19.33 19.37
N PRO A 69 -3.25 18.94 20.04
CA PRO A 69 -2.62 17.64 19.86
C PRO A 69 -3.54 16.43 20.08
N ALA A 70 -4.52 16.53 20.98
CA ALA A 70 -5.50 15.47 21.24
C ALA A 70 -6.45 15.25 20.06
N GLU A 71 -6.81 16.32 19.36
CA GLU A 71 -7.66 16.23 18.17
C GLU A 71 -6.87 15.68 16.98
N VAL A 72 -5.61 16.11 16.82
CA VAL A 72 -4.73 15.54 15.79
C VAL A 72 -4.46 14.05 16.05
N GLU A 73 -4.30 13.63 17.30
CA GLU A 73 -4.18 12.21 17.69
C GLU A 73 -5.44 11.40 17.30
N ARG A 74 -6.63 11.96 17.50
CA ARG A 74 -7.90 11.31 17.10
C ARG A 74 -8.02 11.13 15.58
N LEU A 75 -7.46 12.04 14.80
CA LEU A 75 -7.58 12.08 13.34
C LEU A 75 -6.41 11.41 12.60
N SER A 76 -5.34 11.04 13.29
CA SER A 76 -4.11 10.53 12.69
C SER A 76 -3.72 9.17 13.25
N PRO A 77 -2.85 8.41 12.56
CA PRO A 77 -2.34 7.15 13.10
C PRO A 77 -1.25 7.34 14.18
N PHE A 78 -1.08 8.55 14.71
CA PHE A 78 0.01 8.90 15.61
C PHE A 78 -0.49 9.14 17.03
N THR A 79 0.34 8.75 18.01
CA THR A 79 0.07 9.05 19.42
C THR A 79 0.32 10.52 19.72
N GLY A 80 -0.39 11.06 20.72
CA GLY A 80 -0.24 12.45 21.14
C GLY A 80 1.16 12.74 21.67
N ALA A 81 1.83 11.74 22.26
CA ALA A 81 3.23 11.86 22.68
C ALA A 81 4.17 12.08 21.49
N TYR A 82 3.97 11.33 20.40
CA TYR A 82 4.76 11.49 19.18
C TYR A 82 4.49 12.85 18.51
N LEU A 83 3.23 13.26 18.43
CA LEU A 83 2.84 14.56 17.86
C LEU A 83 3.43 15.74 18.64
N ARG A 84 3.43 15.69 19.99
CA ARG A 84 4.07 16.72 20.82
C ARG A 84 5.59 16.76 20.65
N LYS A 85 6.22 15.60 20.44
CA LYS A 85 7.66 15.53 20.13
C LYS A 85 7.94 16.22 18.79
N LEU A 86 7.22 15.84 17.73
CA LEU A 86 7.35 16.45 16.41
C LEU A 86 7.10 17.97 16.43
N ALA A 87 6.08 18.42 17.16
CA ALA A 87 5.80 19.84 17.32
C ALA A 87 6.99 20.62 17.90
N ARG A 88 7.67 20.07 18.90
CA ARG A 88 8.85 20.69 19.53
C ARG A 88 10.05 20.72 18.58
N GLU A 89 10.28 19.63 17.85
CA GLU A 89 11.36 19.53 16.86
C GLU A 89 11.19 20.56 15.74
N GLU A 90 9.95 20.83 15.34
CA GLU A 90 9.59 21.81 14.30
C GLU A 90 9.35 23.24 14.84
N GLY A 91 9.60 23.48 16.12
CA GLY A 91 9.44 24.80 16.75
C GLY A 91 8.00 25.32 16.84
N ILE A 92 7.00 24.43 16.77
CA ILE A 92 5.58 24.77 16.88
C ILE A 92 5.24 25.00 18.36
N PRO A 93 4.69 26.17 18.74
CA PRO A 93 4.34 26.45 20.12
C PRO A 93 3.23 25.49 20.60
N PRO A 94 3.25 25.09 21.88
CA PRO A 94 2.20 24.24 22.41
C PRO A 94 0.84 24.96 22.34
N ALA A 95 -0.21 24.20 22.00
CA ALA A 95 -1.57 24.72 22.08
C ALA A 95 -1.87 25.24 23.50
N PRO A 96 -2.63 26.34 23.65
CA PRO A 96 -2.96 26.87 24.95
C PRO A 96 -3.67 25.81 25.81
N PRO A 97 -3.44 25.80 27.13
CA PRO A 97 -4.14 24.87 28.02
C PRO A 97 -5.65 25.00 27.83
N GLY A 98 -6.32 23.86 27.65
CA GLY A 98 -7.78 23.85 27.59
C GLY A 98 -8.39 24.45 28.88
N PRO A 99 -9.60 25.02 28.81
CA PRO A 99 -10.26 25.58 29.97
C PRO A 99 -10.32 24.52 31.08
N LYS A 100 -9.74 24.85 32.25
CA LYS A 100 -9.82 23.99 33.43
C LYS A 100 -11.30 23.84 33.77
N ARG A 101 -11.83 22.61 33.77
CA ARG A 101 -13.14 22.35 34.37
C ARG A 101 -13.04 22.76 35.83
N SER A 102 -13.70 23.85 36.21
CA SER A 102 -14.00 24.13 37.61
C SER A 102 -14.89 22.98 38.09
N VAL A 103 -14.36 22.20 39.03
CA VAL A 103 -15.13 21.23 39.81
C VAL A 103 -15.95 21.97 40.85
#